data_AF-A0A2M8ZAJ7-F1
#
_entry.id   AF-A0A2M8ZAJ7-F1
#
_cell.length_a   1.000
_cell.length_b   1.000
_cell.length_c   1.000
_cell.angle_alpha   90.00
_cell.angle_beta   90.00
_cell.angle_gamma   90.00
#
_symmetry.space_group_name_H-M   'P 1'
#
loop_
_entity.id
_entity.type
_entity.pdbx_description
1 polymer ?
#
loop_
_entity_poly.entity_id
_entity_poly.type
_entity_poly.pdbx_seq_one_letter_code
_entity_poly.pdbx_strand_id
1 'polypeptide(L)'
;MTGRERKYGKKKISDNVKAGVFRWWIAGMCYFFIGFGTQSGIFADPLDMIFFLGLGLGLATLLLYNPVAYRMFDIVRKGKIYNQNYFERSGWQNAVLKLVEILKNMILVFLIYMTYQSVNLLLERLLHLPEGTVTIPGEPIGFAVIYTIYYYLLTGLMDSVAEMKKEEK
;
A
#
# COMPACT_ATOMS: atom_id res chain seq x y z
N MET A 1 20.07 21.08 7.97
CA MET A 1 19.76 21.55 6.61
C MET A 1 20.51 20.67 5.63
N THR A 2 19.81 19.84 4.87
CA THR A 2 20.43 19.00 3.83
C THR A 2 20.86 19.87 2.64
N GLY A 3 21.88 19.47 1.90
CA GLY A 3 22.44 20.26 0.78
C GLY A 3 21.43 20.65 -0.32
N ARG A 4 20.29 19.96 -0.40
CA ARG A 4 19.17 20.29 -1.30
C ARG A 4 18.33 21.48 -0.84
N GLU A 5 18.15 21.69 0.46
CA GLU A 5 17.35 22.83 0.98
C GLU A 5 18.02 24.18 0.71
N ARG A 6 19.36 24.21 0.69
CA ARG A 6 20.13 25.40 0.28
C ARG A 6 19.95 25.76 -1.20
N LYS A 7 19.62 24.79 -2.06
CA LYS A 7 19.58 24.98 -3.53
C LYS A 7 18.17 25.26 -4.07
N TYR A 8 17.12 24.80 -3.40
CA TYR A 8 15.74 24.86 -3.90
C TYR A 8 14.72 25.54 -2.97
N GLY A 9 15.16 26.07 -1.81
CA GLY A 9 14.28 26.70 -0.83
C GLY A 9 13.45 25.69 -0.02
N LYS A 10 12.74 26.18 1.00
CA LYS A 10 11.87 25.35 1.86
C LYS A 10 10.71 24.78 1.03
N LYS A 11 10.57 23.45 1.00
CA LYS A 11 9.49 22.77 0.27
C LYS A 11 8.14 23.06 0.98
N LYS A 12 7.14 23.54 0.22
CA LYS A 12 5.77 23.77 0.72
C LYS A 12 5.04 22.47 1.11
N ILE A 13 5.40 21.34 0.51
CA ILE A 13 4.80 20.02 0.76
C ILE A 13 5.93 19.04 1.08
N SER A 14 5.78 18.29 2.17
CA SER A 14 6.72 17.25 2.59
C SER A 14 6.85 16.15 1.53
N ASP A 15 8.07 15.69 1.29
CA ASP A 15 8.35 14.59 0.37
C ASP A 15 7.63 13.29 0.77
N ASN A 16 7.38 13.09 2.07
CA ASN A 16 6.60 11.95 2.56
C ASN A 16 5.14 12.01 2.09
N VAL A 17 4.54 13.20 2.02
CA VAL A 17 3.17 13.39 1.52
C VAL A 17 3.12 13.10 0.02
N LYS A 18 4.10 13.59 -0.74
CA LYS A 18 4.20 13.31 -2.18
C LYS A 18 4.37 11.81 -2.45
N ALA A 19 5.22 11.14 -1.68
CA ALA A 19 5.38 9.69 -1.75
C ALA A 19 4.08 8.96 -1.38
N GLY A 20 3.33 9.44 -0.38
CA GLY A 20 2.02 8.93 -0.01
C GLY A 20 0.99 9.03 -1.14
N VAL A 21 0.88 10.21 -1.77
CA VAL A 21 -0.02 10.43 -2.91
C VAL A 21 0.37 9.56 -4.10
N PHE A 22 1.66 9.41 -4.37
CA PHE A 22 2.13 8.53 -5.44
C PHE A 22 1.80 7.06 -5.17
N ARG A 23 1.94 6.59 -3.92
CA ARG A 23 1.52 5.24 -3.53
C ARG A 23 0.02 5.04 -3.71
N TRP A 24 -0.79 5.99 -3.23
CA TRP A 24 -2.24 5.99 -3.39
C TRP A 24 -2.63 5.85 -4.86
N TRP A 25 -2.00 6.63 -5.73
CA TRP A 25 -2.26 6.60 -7.16
C TRP A 25 -1.91 5.24 -7.80
N ILE A 26 -0.75 4.66 -7.46
CA ILE A 26 -0.37 3.32 -7.94
C ILE A 26 -1.39 2.27 -7.48
N ALA A 27 -1.84 2.33 -6.23
CA ALA A 27 -2.82 1.39 -5.71
C ALA A 27 -4.14 1.46 -6.49
N GLY A 28 -4.63 2.67 -6.76
CA GLY A 28 -5.82 2.87 -7.59
C GLY A 28 -5.63 2.39 -9.03
N MET A 29 -4.47 2.66 -9.62
CA MET A 29 -4.15 2.18 -10.97
C MET A 29 -4.11 0.65 -11.06
N CYS A 30 -3.47 -0.02 -10.10
CA CYS A 30 -3.42 -1.49 -10.06
C CYS A 30 -4.82 -2.08 -9.91
N TYR A 31 -5.66 -1.49 -9.04
CA TYR A 31 -7.05 -1.90 -8.90
C TYR A 31 -7.85 -1.66 -10.18
N PHE A 32 -7.63 -0.56 -10.89
CA PHE A 32 -8.30 -0.30 -12.15
C PHE A 32 -7.94 -1.35 -13.21
N PHE A 33 -6.65 -1.60 -13.45
CA PHE A 33 -6.23 -2.54 -14.50
C PHE A 33 -6.52 -4.01 -14.16
N ILE A 34 -6.42 -4.42 -12.89
CA ILE A 34 -6.64 -5.81 -12.49
C ILE A 34 -8.10 -6.04 -12.08
N GLY A 35 -8.72 -5.11 -11.36
CA GLY A 35 -10.11 -5.23 -10.93
C GLY A 35 -11.11 -5.09 -12.09
N PHE A 36 -10.83 -4.26 -13.10
CA PHE A 36 -11.72 -4.09 -14.25
C PHE A 36 -11.17 -4.66 -15.55
N GLY A 37 -9.85 -4.72 -15.70
CA GLY A 37 -9.21 -5.07 -16.97
C GLY A 37 -8.86 -6.54 -17.15
N THR A 38 -8.91 -7.37 -16.10
CA THR A 38 -8.62 -8.81 -16.21
C THR A 38 -9.87 -9.65 -15.97
N GLN A 39 -9.94 -10.82 -16.60
CA GLN A 39 -11.04 -11.77 -16.41
C GLN A 39 -11.24 -12.20 -14.95
N SER A 40 -10.21 -12.05 -14.10
CA SER A 40 -10.30 -12.26 -12.65
C SER A 40 -11.18 -11.24 -11.91
N GLY A 41 -11.43 -10.07 -12.48
CA GLY A 41 -12.39 -9.10 -11.95
C GLY A 41 -13.82 -9.30 -12.47
N ILE A 42 -13.98 -10.05 -13.57
CA ILE A 42 -15.25 -10.22 -14.29
C ILE A 42 -15.88 -11.59 -14.00
N PHE A 43 -15.08 -12.62 -13.67
CA PHE A 43 -15.55 -14.01 -13.56
C PHE A 43 -14.96 -14.84 -12.40
N ALA A 44 -14.09 -14.31 -11.54
CA ALA A 44 -13.32 -15.17 -10.63
C ALA A 44 -13.77 -15.14 -9.16
N ASP A 45 -13.54 -16.28 -8.52
CA ASP A 45 -13.61 -16.47 -7.09
C ASP A 45 -12.88 -15.34 -6.35
N PRO A 46 -13.41 -14.84 -5.22
CA PRO A 46 -12.79 -13.74 -4.46
C PRO A 46 -11.32 -13.96 -4.11
N LEU A 47 -10.90 -15.22 -3.95
CA LEU A 47 -9.51 -15.60 -3.66
C LEU A 47 -8.56 -15.30 -4.83
N ASP A 48 -8.98 -15.57 -6.07
CA ASP A 48 -8.18 -15.28 -7.26
C ASP A 48 -7.99 -13.77 -7.41
N MET A 49 -9.06 -13.00 -7.18
CA MET A 49 -8.97 -11.54 -7.21
C MET A 49 -8.00 -11.00 -6.16
N ILE A 50 -8.08 -11.49 -4.91
CA ILE A 50 -7.14 -11.12 -3.84
C ILE A 50 -5.70 -11.49 -4.21
N PHE A 51 -5.49 -12.68 -4.75
CA PHE A 51 -4.18 -13.17 -5.14
C PHE A 51 -3.56 -12.34 -6.27
N PHE A 52 -4.25 -12.18 -7.39
CA PHE A 52 -3.73 -11.47 -8.56
C PHE A 52 -3.55 -9.97 -8.29
N LEU A 53 -4.50 -9.35 -7.58
CA LEU A 53 -4.39 -7.95 -7.20
C LEU A 53 -3.26 -7.73 -6.19
N GLY A 54 -3.13 -8.62 -5.18
CA GLY A 54 -2.05 -8.58 -4.20
C GLY A 54 -0.68 -8.74 -4.84
N LEU A 55 -0.53 -9.70 -5.75
CA LEU A 55 0.69 -9.93 -6.50
C LEU A 55 1.02 -8.75 -7.42
N GLY A 56 0.05 -8.29 -8.21
CA GLY A 56 0.21 -7.17 -9.13
C GLY A 56 0.61 -5.88 -8.41
N LEU A 57 -0.02 -5.60 -7.27
CA LEU A 57 0.30 -4.45 -6.43
C LEU A 57 1.68 -4.59 -5.77
N GLY A 58 2.04 -5.80 -5.33
CA GLY A 58 3.38 -6.11 -4.84
C GLY A 58 4.45 -5.84 -5.88
N LEU A 59 4.25 -6.33 -7.11
CA LEU A 59 5.17 -6.10 -8.22
C LEU A 59 5.25 -4.63 -8.63
N ALA A 60 4.10 -3.93 -8.73
CA ALA A 60 4.07 -2.50 -9.01
C ALA A 60 4.79 -1.70 -7.92
N THR A 61 4.66 -2.12 -6.65
CA THR A 61 5.38 -1.48 -5.55
C THR A 61 6.89 -1.67 -5.69
N LEU A 62 7.34 -2.87 -6.07
CA LEU A 62 8.76 -3.19 -6.20
C LEU A 62 9.41 -2.54 -7.43
N LEU A 63 8.72 -2.56 -8.58
CA LEU A 63 9.27 -2.18 -9.87
C LEU A 63 8.97 -0.72 -10.24
N LEU A 64 7.87 -0.16 -9.75
CA LEU A 64 7.45 1.20 -10.05
C LEU A 64 7.62 2.10 -8.83
N TYR A 65 6.94 1.80 -7.73
CA TYR A 65 6.90 2.71 -6.58
C TYR A 65 8.28 2.88 -5.94
N ASN A 66 8.92 1.80 -5.48
CA ASN A 66 10.19 1.85 -4.76
C ASN A 66 11.30 2.58 -5.52
N PRO A 67 11.64 2.23 -6.78
CA PRO A 67 12.73 2.90 -7.47
C PRO A 67 12.43 4.37 -7.77
N VAL A 68 11.18 4.72 -8.07
CA VAL A 68 10.77 6.10 -8.36
C VAL A 68 10.75 6.93 -7.07
N ALA A 69 10.10 6.42 -6.02
CA ALA A 69 9.96 7.13 -4.76
C ALA A 69 11.31 7.34 -4.06
N TYR A 70 12.18 6.32 -4.02
CA TYR A 70 13.50 6.44 -3.39
C TYR A 70 14.54 7.22 -4.22
N ARG A 71 14.27 7.49 -5.51
CA ARG A 71 15.12 8.39 -6.31
C ARG A 71 14.63 9.84 -6.26
N MET A 72 13.31 10.05 -6.30
CA MET A 72 12.73 11.40 -6.42
C MET A 72 12.43 12.08 -5.08
N PHE A 73 12.16 11.31 -4.02
CA PHE A 73 11.71 11.85 -2.72
C PHE A 73 12.68 11.45 -1.62
N ASP A 74 13.07 12.39 -0.76
CA ASP A 74 13.86 12.09 0.42
C ASP A 74 12.92 11.59 1.52
N ILE A 75 12.65 10.28 1.55
CA ILE A 75 11.70 9.68 2.50
C ILE A 75 12.36 9.62 3.88
N VAL A 76 11.84 10.42 4.80
CA VAL A 76 12.33 10.49 6.19
C VAL A 76 11.41 9.68 7.08
N ARG A 77 11.97 8.71 7.80
CA ARG A 77 11.24 7.92 8.80
C ARG A 77 12.00 7.97 10.12
N LYS A 78 11.34 8.42 11.20
CA LYS A 78 11.94 8.58 12.54
C LYS A 78 13.28 9.36 12.50
N GLY A 79 13.32 10.45 11.75
CA GLY A 79 14.49 11.33 11.63
C GLY A 79 15.64 10.82 10.75
N LYS A 80 15.56 9.60 10.19
CA LYS A 80 16.58 9.04 9.28
C LYS A 80 16.08 8.99 7.83
N ILE A 81 16.96 9.28 6.89
CA ILE A 81 16.68 9.15 5.45
C ILE A 81 16.72 7.66 5.10
N TYR A 82 15.58 7.09 4.74
CA TYR A 82 15.46 5.64 4.51
C TYR A 82 16.09 5.20 3.17
N ASN A 83 16.26 6.12 2.22
CA ASN A 83 16.71 5.82 0.86
C ASN A 83 18.13 5.22 0.79
N GLN A 84 19.05 5.64 1.65
CA GLN A 84 20.45 5.18 1.62
C GLN A 84 20.56 3.69 1.93
N ASN A 85 19.82 3.22 2.95
CA ASN A 85 19.74 1.82 3.33
C ASN A 85 19.07 0.91 2.29
N TYR A 86 18.44 1.45 1.25
CA TYR A 86 17.85 0.65 0.17
C TYR A 86 18.91 0.23 -0.86
N PHE A 87 19.89 1.09 -1.16
CA PHE A 87 20.91 0.83 -2.19
C PHE A 87 22.08 -0.02 -1.69
N GLU A 88 22.29 -0.11 -0.37
CA GLU A 88 23.44 -0.81 0.24
C GLU A 88 23.15 -2.27 0.65
N ARG A 89 22.02 -2.85 0.22
CA ARG A 89 21.55 -4.18 0.68
C ARG A 89 22.25 -5.32 -0.06
N SER A 90 22.64 -6.37 0.68
CA SER A 90 23.09 -7.64 0.10
C SER A 90 21.99 -8.29 -0.76
N GLY A 91 22.39 -9.02 -1.82
CA GLY A 91 21.47 -9.63 -2.79
C GLY A 91 20.42 -10.55 -2.16
N TRP A 92 20.83 -11.37 -1.17
CA TRP A 92 19.93 -12.27 -0.45
C TRP A 92 18.93 -11.51 0.44
N GLN A 93 19.42 -10.53 1.19
CA GLN A 93 18.57 -9.68 2.04
C GLN A 93 17.55 -8.90 1.20
N ASN A 94 17.97 -8.42 0.03
CA ASN A 94 17.09 -7.73 -0.90
C ASN A 94 15.99 -8.65 -1.44
N ALA A 95 16.32 -9.90 -1.80
CA ALA A 95 15.33 -10.87 -2.27
C ALA A 95 14.27 -11.17 -1.19
N VAL A 96 14.69 -11.42 0.04
CA VAL A 96 13.77 -11.66 1.17
C VAL A 96 12.86 -10.45 1.41
N LEU A 97 13.42 -9.23 1.42
CA LEU A 97 12.62 -8.01 1.62
C LEU A 97 11.63 -7.76 0.48
N LYS A 98 11.98 -8.13 -0.75
CA LYS A 98 11.05 -8.07 -1.89
C LYS A 98 9.90 -9.06 -1.72
N LEU A 99 10.17 -10.29 -1.28
CA LEU A 99 9.12 -11.27 -1.01
C LEU A 99 8.19 -10.81 0.12
N VAL A 100 8.75 -10.28 1.21
CA VAL A 100 7.98 -9.70 2.30
C VAL A 100 7.11 -8.54 1.82
N GLU A 101 7.62 -7.70 0.90
CA GLU A 101 6.84 -6.61 0.30
C GLU A 101 5.64 -7.13 -0.50
N ILE A 102 5.80 -8.22 -1.26
CA ILE A 102 4.70 -8.85 -2.00
C ILE A 102 3.67 -9.43 -1.02
N LEU A 103 4.11 -10.21 -0.03
CA LEU A 103 3.23 -10.79 0.99
C LEU A 103 2.47 -9.71 1.76
N LYS A 104 3.13 -8.61 2.11
CA LYS A 104 2.48 -7.45 2.75
C LYS A 104 1.36 -6.89 1.87
N ASN A 105 1.58 -6.77 0.56
CA ASN A 105 0.54 -6.29 -0.35
C ASN A 105 -0.63 -7.29 -0.47
N MET A 106 -0.38 -8.60 -0.45
CA MET A 106 -1.44 -9.61 -0.41
C MET A 106 -2.29 -9.49 0.86
N ILE A 107 -1.65 -9.32 2.03
CA ILE A 107 -2.35 -9.09 3.30
C ILE A 107 -3.18 -7.80 3.24
N LEU A 108 -2.62 -6.72 2.70
CA LEU A 108 -3.35 -5.45 2.56
C LEU A 108 -4.59 -5.62 1.69
N VAL A 109 -4.48 -6.29 0.54
CA VAL A 109 -5.63 -6.56 -0.34
C VAL A 109 -6.68 -7.42 0.36
N PHE A 110 -6.27 -8.45 1.09
CA PHE A 110 -7.19 -9.26 1.89
C PHE A 110 -7.94 -8.43 2.94
N LEU A 111 -7.23 -7.55 3.67
CA LEU A 111 -7.86 -6.66 4.65
C LEU A 111 -8.87 -5.72 4.00
N ILE A 112 -8.53 -5.12 2.86
CA ILE A 112 -9.43 -4.24 2.11
C ILE A 112 -10.68 -5.00 1.66
N TYR A 113 -10.51 -6.22 1.13
CA TYR A 113 -11.64 -7.07 0.75
C TYR A 113 -12.58 -7.32 1.94
N MET A 114 -12.02 -7.70 3.10
CA MET A 114 -12.80 -7.88 4.32
C MET A 114 -13.53 -6.60 4.76
N THR A 115 -12.92 -5.42 4.58
CA THR A 115 -13.58 -4.12 4.83
C THR A 115 -14.78 -3.92 3.92
N TYR A 116 -14.63 -4.14 2.61
CA TYR A 116 -15.73 -3.98 1.65
C TYR A 116 -16.88 -4.93 1.97
N GLN A 117 -16.59 -6.19 2.30
CA GLN A 117 -17.62 -7.16 2.70
C GLN A 117 -18.32 -6.75 4.00
N SER A 118 -17.56 -6.32 5.01
CA SER A 118 -18.11 -5.92 6.30
C SER A 118 -18.98 -4.66 6.19
N VAL A 119 -18.57 -3.69 5.38
CA VAL A 119 -19.33 -2.45 5.14
C VAL A 119 -20.61 -2.74 4.37
N ASN A 120 -20.57 -3.57 3.32
CA ASN A 120 -21.77 -3.95 2.58
C ASN A 120 -22.76 -4.70 3.47
N LEU A 121 -22.31 -5.67 4.26
CA LEU A 121 -23.16 -6.39 5.22
C LEU A 121 -23.79 -5.44 6.27
N LEU A 122 -23.03 -4.45 6.74
CA LEU A 122 -23.55 -3.46 7.68
C LEU A 122 -24.63 -2.60 7.03
N LEU A 123 -24.43 -2.16 5.79
CA LEU A 123 -25.40 -1.36 5.03
C LEU A 123 -26.67 -2.15 4.72
N GLU A 124 -26.55 -3.42 4.34
CA GLU A 124 -27.71 -4.30 4.14
C GLU A 124 -28.60 -4.34 5.38
N ARG A 125 -27.98 -4.53 6.56
CA ARG A 125 -28.69 -4.58 7.84
C ARG A 125 -29.29 -3.23 8.25
N LEU A 126 -28.57 -2.13 8.03
CA LEU A 126 -29.04 -0.79 8.42
C LEU A 126 -30.16 -0.29 7.50
N LEU A 127 -30.07 -0.58 6.20
CA LEU A 127 -31.00 -0.10 5.17
C LEU A 127 -32.13 -1.10 4.85
N HIS A 128 -32.16 -2.25 5.52
CA HIS A 128 -33.11 -3.34 5.27
C HIS A 128 -33.15 -3.76 3.79
N LEU A 129 -31.98 -3.84 3.17
CA LEU A 129 -31.83 -4.25 1.77
C LEU A 129 -31.89 -5.78 1.65
N PRO A 130 -32.25 -6.32 0.47
CA PRO A 130 -32.17 -7.75 0.21
C PRO A 130 -30.76 -8.30 0.45
N GLU A 131 -30.67 -9.54 0.95
CA GLU A 131 -29.39 -10.19 1.20
C GLU A 131 -28.55 -10.30 -0.07
N GLY A 132 -27.26 -9.97 0.03
CA GLY A 132 -26.33 -9.97 -1.11
C GLY A 132 -26.40 -8.72 -1.98
N THR A 133 -27.06 -7.66 -1.53
CA THR A 133 -27.07 -6.36 -2.21
C THR A 133 -25.74 -5.64 -2.00
N VAL A 134 -24.91 -5.63 -3.05
CA VAL A 134 -23.67 -4.86 -3.09
C VAL A 134 -23.99 -3.36 -3.23
N THR A 135 -24.03 -2.67 -2.09
CA THR A 135 -24.34 -1.24 -1.99
C THR A 135 -23.14 -0.36 -2.38
N ILE A 136 -21.95 -0.76 -1.96
CA ILE A 136 -20.69 -0.10 -2.31
C ILE A 136 -19.85 -1.09 -3.11
N PRO A 137 -19.83 -0.97 -4.44
CA PRO A 137 -18.96 -1.79 -5.27
C PRO A 137 -17.50 -1.39 -5.05
N GLY A 138 -16.60 -2.33 -5.36
CA GLY A 138 -15.17 -2.04 -5.35
C GLY A 138 -14.81 -1.06 -6.47
N GLU A 139 -14.35 0.13 -6.10
CA GLU A 139 -13.95 1.19 -7.04
C GLU A 139 -12.48 1.57 -6.83
N PRO A 140 -11.76 2.03 -7.88
CA PRO A 140 -10.33 2.30 -7.80
C PRO A 140 -9.95 3.36 -6.77
N ILE A 141 -10.77 4.39 -6.63
CA ILE A 141 -10.52 5.50 -5.70
C ILE A 141 -10.72 5.05 -4.26
N GLY A 142 -11.88 4.45 -3.95
CA GLY A 142 -12.16 3.89 -2.62
C GLY A 142 -11.13 2.85 -2.20
N PHE A 143 -10.76 1.95 -3.10
CA PHE A 143 -9.71 0.96 -2.87
C PHE A 143 -8.39 1.63 -2.50
N ALA A 144 -7.94 2.62 -3.27
CA ALA A 144 -6.69 3.32 -3.05
C ALA A 144 -6.65 4.04 -1.69
N VAL A 145 -7.77 4.65 -1.28
CA VAL A 145 -7.90 5.31 0.02
C VAL A 145 -7.74 4.30 1.15
N ILE A 146 -8.53 3.22 1.14
CA ILE A 146 -8.49 2.18 2.19
C ILE A 146 -7.12 1.49 2.21
N TYR A 147 -6.54 1.20 1.04
CA TYR A 147 -5.18 0.68 0.92
C TYR A 147 -4.16 1.57 1.61
N THR A 148 -4.23 2.88 1.36
CA THR A 148 -3.27 3.84 1.92
C THR A 148 -3.42 3.91 3.45
N ILE A 149 -4.65 3.88 3.97
CA ILE A 149 -4.93 3.83 5.41
C ILE A 149 -4.32 2.57 6.02
N TYR A 150 -4.63 1.38 5.49
CA TYR A 150 -4.08 0.13 6.01
C TYR A 150 -2.57 0.05 5.86
N TYR A 151 -2.02 0.57 4.77
CA TYR A 151 -0.58 0.63 4.58
C TYR A 151 0.07 1.41 5.74
N TYR A 152 -0.43 2.60 6.07
CA TYR A 152 0.13 3.41 7.15
C TYR A 152 -0.10 2.77 8.53
N LEU A 153 -1.26 2.16 8.77
CA LEU A 153 -1.54 1.42 10.01
C LEU A 153 -0.57 0.24 10.19
N LEU A 154 -0.45 -0.64 9.19
CA LEU A 154 0.42 -1.81 9.24
C LEU A 154 1.90 -1.39 9.36
N THR A 155 2.29 -0.34 8.63
CA THR A 155 3.62 0.27 8.69
C THR A 155 3.92 0.84 10.08
N GLY A 156 2.96 1.52 10.72
CA GLY A 156 3.06 2.01 12.09
C GLY A 156 3.13 0.90 13.12
N LEU A 157 2.30 -0.13 13.00
CA LEU A 157 2.31 -1.31 13.88
C LEU A 157 3.65 -2.04 13.86
N MET A 158 4.19 -2.31 12.66
CA MET A 158 5.51 -2.94 12.51
C MET A 158 6.62 -2.11 13.17
N ASP A 159 6.53 -0.79 13.07
CA ASP A 159 7.49 0.13 13.69
C ASP A 159 7.43 0.09 15.22
N SER A 160 6.23 0.06 15.80
CA SER A 160 6.04 -0.05 17.25
C SER A 160 6.56 -1.39 17.77
N VAL A 161 6.29 -2.50 17.08
CA VAL A 161 6.81 -3.82 17.43
C VAL A 161 8.34 -3.87 17.36
N ALA A 162 8.94 -3.20 16.38
CA ALA A 162 10.39 -3.14 16.25
C ALA A 162 11.06 -2.29 17.36
N GLU A 163 10.35 -1.32 17.94
CA GLU A 163 10.82 -0.54 19.08
C GLU A 163 10.77 -1.35 20.38
N MET A 164 9.64 -2.02 20.65
CA MET A 164 9.52 -2.86 21.84
C MET A 164 10.62 -3.94 21.90
N LYS A 165 10.91 -4.59 20.76
CA LYS A 165 12.01 -5.58 20.68
C LYS A 165 13.41 -5.03 20.92
N LYS A 166 13.61 -3.71 20.82
CA LYS A 166 14.90 -3.06 21.12
C LYS A 166 14.99 -2.64 22.58
N GLU A 167 13.86 -2.36 23.22
CA GLU A 167 13.79 -2.05 24.66
C GLU A 167 13.90 -3.31 25.52
N GLU A 168 13.51 -4.48 25.00
CA GLU A 168 13.69 -5.78 25.65
C GLU A 168 15.12 -6.35 25.57
N LYS A 169 16.02 -5.73 24.80
CA LYS A 169 17.42 -6.15 24.62
C LYS A 169 18.39 -5.23 25.32
#